data_AF-A0A3A4RCD3-F1
#
_entry.id   AF-A0A3A4RCD3-F1
#
_cell.length_a   1.000
_cell.length_b   1.000
_cell.length_c   1.000
_cell.angle_alpha   90.00
_cell.angle_beta   90.00
_cell.angle_gamma   90.00
#
_symmetry.space_group_name_H-M   'P 1'
#
loop_
_entity.id
_entity.type
_entity.pdbx_description
1 polymer ?
#
loop_
_entity_poly.entity_id
_entity_poly.type
_entity_poly.pdbx_seq_one_letter_code
_entity_poly.pdbx_strand_id
1 'polypeptide(L)'
;MGPHLKSGSYYSQIFCWHARGNFVKCSFYVITTLRIPQKIMLNLICLLKNGAYLLPAIAIWIALYIPYLPFYILHIDTAVYLIGAKLVQGGYLPYLHFWDHKPPLVYYLYAAAMSMGGSLGTRSVNVLTLLFLIASTVLLYLLALKMTRRPLCAMMCSALYPLLSFLLVSADAINPNTEIYMETFSLAALLAGYIALFSNRIRLFAVAGVCIGLATACKQPSGVLLPFLCAMAVVQSWADGRKYRRMITAVVLLVAGTAVVWVLIGLYFYLRGGFREFMFQCFQFNMIYSSTMGASIQFLNFLEMLIFFCKRFPLFCVFYCAGLVSTIAAIVVPSVSFHRRLTYLFLLFWHCADAVGTSAGGILFPHYYMQWMPSLAVVMCLPVAELIGDLLKSRRRLACVPVGAYCIYLAGLIFISMEPIYIEQTWWFYPLRERISMISQWKSVFGSDYYRIPLFFRTKYTPELNGIISDVRKFARKDEPIQVWGFMPDLYLLAGKKPASRFIYTTPISGDFVGLSNLYRRKPTPELKDIHARHRDQLISDLQASAPPVILATENYITPQTEFFWEYLTAHYSLYRHASMQISIYVRNDRIAEQGHTHDCSLHHH
;
A
#
# COMPACT_ATOMS: atom_id res chain seq x y z
N MET A 1 -75.32 34.41 24.41
CA MET A 1 -74.24 35.39 24.65
C MET A 1 -72.97 34.63 25.06
N GLY A 2 -71.85 34.86 24.37
CA GLY A 2 -70.45 34.71 24.83
C GLY A 2 -69.84 33.32 25.12
N PRO A 3 -68.51 33.11 24.99
CA PRO A 3 -67.91 31.85 24.47
C PRO A 3 -66.73 31.20 25.27
N HIS A 4 -66.27 30.03 24.76
CA HIS A 4 -64.94 29.33 24.89
C HIS A 4 -64.61 28.56 26.21
N LEU A 5 -64.03 27.34 26.26
CA LEU A 5 -62.91 26.69 25.53
C LEU A 5 -63.00 25.13 25.53
N LYS A 6 -62.40 24.48 24.52
CA LYS A 6 -62.27 23.01 24.31
C LYS A 6 -60.92 22.46 24.80
N SER A 7 -60.89 21.24 25.34
CA SER A 7 -59.83 20.26 25.07
C SER A 7 -60.38 18.83 25.22
N GLY A 8 -60.17 18.00 24.20
CA GLY A 8 -60.68 16.63 24.09
C GLY A 8 -59.65 15.74 23.39
N SER A 9 -59.70 14.46 23.74
CA SER A 9 -58.79 13.35 23.43
C SER A 9 -58.40 13.17 21.96
N TYR A 10 -57.14 12.75 21.71
CA TYR A 10 -56.78 11.88 20.57
C TYR A 10 -55.56 11.00 20.92
N TYR A 11 -55.80 9.89 21.63
CA TYR A 11 -54.95 8.71 21.60
C TYR A 11 -55.59 7.71 20.62
N SER A 12 -55.03 7.56 19.42
CA SER A 12 -55.05 6.32 18.62
C SER A 12 -54.55 6.55 17.18
N GLN A 13 -53.84 5.55 16.66
CA GLN A 13 -53.51 5.27 15.25
C GLN A 13 -52.32 6.01 14.61
N ILE A 14 -51.20 5.29 14.45
CA ILE A 14 -50.67 4.74 13.17
C ILE A 14 -49.19 4.40 13.42
N PHE A 15 -48.89 3.13 13.71
CA PHE A 15 -47.60 2.51 13.36
C PHE A 15 -47.78 0.98 13.38
N CYS A 16 -48.44 0.47 12.33
CA CYS A 16 -48.42 -0.95 12.02
C CYS A 16 -47.36 -1.16 10.93
N TRP A 17 -46.16 -1.59 11.31
CA TRP A 17 -45.16 -2.10 10.38
C TRP A 17 -44.78 -3.52 10.80
N HIS A 18 -45.21 -4.49 9.99
CA HIS A 18 -44.82 -5.89 10.10
C HIS A 18 -43.30 -6.02 9.88
N ALA A 19 -42.55 -6.22 10.97
CA ALA A 19 -41.15 -6.63 10.91
C ALA A 19 -41.06 -8.13 11.23
N ARG A 20 -40.91 -8.96 10.20
CA ARG A 20 -40.48 -10.36 10.35
C ARG A 20 -38.96 -10.36 10.58
N GLY A 21 -38.51 -10.68 11.79
CA GLY A 21 -37.10 -10.91 12.09
C GLY A 21 -36.76 -10.78 13.58
N ASN A 22 -36.45 -11.90 14.23
CA ASN A 22 -36.16 -11.99 15.67
C ASN A 22 -34.88 -11.27 16.13
N PHE A 23 -34.05 -10.75 15.21
CA PHE A 23 -32.78 -10.10 15.54
C PHE A 23 -32.93 -8.64 16.05
N VAL A 24 -34.07 -7.99 15.82
CA VAL A 24 -34.28 -6.56 16.18
C VAL A 24 -34.79 -6.38 17.62
N LYS A 25 -35.35 -7.43 18.24
CA LYS A 25 -35.95 -7.34 19.59
C LYS A 25 -34.91 -7.27 20.73
N CYS A 26 -33.77 -7.96 20.62
CA CYS A 26 -32.76 -7.95 21.68
C CYS A 26 -32.01 -6.60 21.80
N SER A 27 -31.78 -5.90 20.68
CA SER A 27 -31.07 -4.61 20.71
C SER A 27 -31.90 -3.46 21.26
N PHE A 28 -33.23 -3.60 21.33
CA PHE A 28 -34.13 -2.55 21.83
C PHE A 28 -34.23 -2.53 23.36
N TYR A 29 -34.03 -3.67 24.04
CA TYR A 29 -34.24 -3.78 25.48
C TYR A 29 -33.05 -3.27 26.31
N VAL A 30 -31.83 -3.24 25.74
CA VAL A 30 -30.61 -2.77 26.42
C VAL A 30 -30.42 -1.25 26.30
N ILE A 31 -31.10 -0.59 25.35
CA ILE A 31 -30.87 0.82 25.02
C ILE A 31 -31.84 1.78 25.73
N THR A 32 -33.00 1.30 26.20
CA THR A 32 -34.02 2.13 26.87
C THR A 32 -33.63 2.61 28.28
N THR A 33 -32.61 2.02 28.90
CA THR A 33 -32.09 2.43 30.22
C THR A 33 -31.06 3.57 30.16
N LEU A 34 -30.52 3.90 28.99
CA LEU A 34 -29.58 4.99 28.80
C LEU A 34 -30.32 6.16 28.14
N ARG A 35 -30.34 7.34 28.78
CA ARG A 35 -30.86 8.61 28.22
C ARG A 35 -29.97 9.11 27.08
N ILE A 36 -29.86 8.33 26.00
CA ILE A 36 -29.10 8.71 24.81
C ILE A 36 -29.95 9.73 24.03
N PRO A 37 -29.40 10.91 23.70
CA PRO A 37 -30.11 11.92 22.92
C PRO A 37 -30.71 11.32 21.63
N GLN A 38 -31.96 11.65 21.33
CA GLN A 38 -32.73 11.10 20.20
C GLN A 38 -31.97 11.17 18.86
N LYS A 39 -31.16 12.21 18.67
CA LYS A 39 -30.30 12.42 17.51
C LYS A 39 -29.15 11.41 17.42
N ILE A 40 -28.56 11.03 18.57
CA ILE A 40 -27.52 10.00 18.66
C ILE A 40 -28.13 8.61 18.45
N MET A 41 -29.32 8.37 19.00
CA MET A 41 -30.07 7.12 18.79
C MET A 41 -30.47 6.94 17.30
N LEU A 42 -30.98 7.99 16.65
CA LEU A 42 -31.28 7.97 15.20
C LEU A 42 -30.02 7.78 14.36
N ASN A 43 -28.90 8.42 14.73
CA ASN A 43 -27.62 8.22 14.07
C ASN A 43 -27.12 6.78 14.26
N LEU A 44 -27.24 6.18 15.45
CA LEU A 44 -26.89 4.78 15.73
C LEU A 44 -27.77 3.79 14.97
N ILE A 45 -29.09 4.00 14.91
CA ILE A 45 -30.01 3.16 14.14
C ILE A 45 -29.72 3.28 12.64
N CYS A 46 -29.42 4.49 12.16
CA CYS A 46 -28.99 4.73 10.79
C CYS A 46 -27.63 4.06 10.52
N LEU A 47 -26.70 4.12 11.47
CA LEU A 47 -25.39 3.47 11.40
C LEU A 47 -25.51 1.94 11.45
N LEU A 48 -26.46 1.38 12.19
CA LEU A 48 -26.71 -0.06 12.27
C LEU A 48 -27.43 -0.57 11.01
N LYS A 49 -28.42 0.17 10.51
CA LYS A 49 -29.11 -0.14 9.24
C LYS A 49 -28.18 0.00 8.03
N ASN A 50 -27.34 1.03 8.00
CA ASN A 50 -26.33 1.21 6.95
C ASN A 50 -25.10 0.31 7.19
N GLY A 51 -24.79 -0.02 8.44
CA GLY A 51 -23.64 -0.85 8.82
C GLY A 51 -23.80 -2.30 8.37
N ALA A 52 -25.04 -2.81 8.30
CA ALA A 52 -25.31 -4.12 7.70
C ALA A 52 -24.86 -4.19 6.22
N TYR A 53 -24.93 -3.08 5.48
CA TYR A 53 -24.43 -3.00 4.11
C TYR A 53 -22.91 -2.96 4.01
N LEU A 54 -22.19 -2.70 5.11
CA LEU A 54 -20.73 -2.70 5.13
C LEU A 54 -20.15 -4.10 5.43
N LEU A 55 -20.91 -4.95 6.12
CA LEU A 55 -20.48 -6.29 6.53
C LEU A 55 -19.98 -7.16 5.38
N PRO A 56 -20.60 -7.20 4.18
CA PRO A 56 -20.10 -8.02 3.08
C PRO A 56 -18.70 -7.59 2.63
N ALA A 57 -18.45 -6.29 2.51
CA ALA A 57 -17.15 -5.79 2.06
C ALA A 57 -16.04 -6.07 3.10
N ILE A 58 -16.36 -5.97 4.39
CA ILE A 58 -15.44 -6.34 5.48
C ILE A 58 -15.22 -7.86 5.49
N ALA A 59 -16.29 -8.65 5.32
CA ALA A 59 -16.20 -10.11 5.31
C ALA A 59 -15.32 -10.63 4.18
N ILE A 60 -15.31 -9.98 3.01
CA ILE A 60 -14.40 -10.32 1.90
C ILE A 60 -12.94 -10.12 2.33
N TRP A 61 -12.58 -8.97 2.92
CA TRP A 61 -11.21 -8.79 3.43
C TRP A 61 -10.86 -9.84 4.48
N ILE A 62 -11.74 -10.10 5.44
CA ILE A 62 -11.49 -11.11 6.48
C ILE A 62 -11.30 -12.50 5.84
N ALA A 63 -12.18 -12.92 4.94
CA ALA A 63 -12.10 -14.22 4.28
C ALA A 63 -10.82 -14.37 3.45
N LEU A 64 -10.41 -13.31 2.75
CA LEU A 64 -9.21 -13.31 1.94
C LEU A 64 -7.92 -13.13 2.76
N TYR A 65 -7.97 -12.50 3.94
CA TYR A 65 -6.81 -12.20 4.79
C TYR A 65 -6.56 -13.28 5.86
N ILE A 66 -7.61 -13.95 6.38
CA ILE A 66 -7.50 -14.98 7.42
C ILE A 66 -6.48 -16.07 7.08
N PRO A 67 -6.47 -16.65 5.85
CA PRO A 67 -5.50 -17.68 5.50
C PRO A 67 -4.05 -17.21 5.62
N TYR A 68 -3.81 -15.90 5.57
CA TYR A 68 -2.49 -15.28 5.54
C TYR A 68 -2.03 -14.75 6.91
N LEU A 69 -2.94 -14.57 7.88
CA LEU A 69 -2.61 -14.13 9.25
C LEU A 69 -1.48 -14.94 9.92
N PRO A 70 -1.35 -16.27 9.72
CA PRO A 70 -0.29 -17.06 10.34
C PRO A 70 1.13 -16.72 9.86
N PHE A 71 1.30 -16.14 8.67
CA PHE A 71 2.62 -15.87 8.08
C PHE A 71 3.17 -14.51 8.52
N TYR A 72 4.44 -14.46 8.97
CA TYR A 72 5.00 -13.27 9.62
C TYR A 72 5.82 -12.34 8.70
N ILE A 73 6.35 -12.85 7.58
CA ILE A 73 7.03 -12.07 6.52
C ILE A 73 6.43 -12.49 5.18
N LEU A 74 5.44 -11.76 4.70
CA LEU A 74 4.82 -12.11 3.43
C LEU A 74 5.64 -11.61 2.23
N HIS A 75 6.48 -10.58 2.44
CA HIS A 75 7.24 -9.92 1.39
C HIS A 75 8.55 -9.32 1.91
N ILE A 76 9.50 -9.13 1.01
CA ILE A 76 10.82 -8.55 1.31
C ILE A 76 10.73 -7.12 1.84
N ASP A 77 9.83 -6.30 1.28
CA ASP A 77 9.59 -4.93 1.74
C ASP A 77 9.06 -4.92 3.18
N THR A 78 8.18 -5.87 3.53
CA THR A 78 7.72 -6.03 4.91
C THR A 78 8.88 -6.31 5.86
N ALA A 79 9.89 -7.08 5.43
CA ALA A 79 11.09 -7.31 6.24
C ALA A 79 11.90 -6.01 6.45
N VAL A 80 12.08 -5.18 5.41
CA VAL A 80 12.70 -3.85 5.52
C VAL A 80 11.98 -3.00 6.58
N TYR A 81 10.66 -2.90 6.50
CA TYR A 81 9.87 -2.10 7.44
C TYR A 81 9.91 -2.63 8.86
N LEU A 82 9.88 -3.96 9.04
CA LEU A 82 9.99 -4.62 10.35
C LEU A 82 11.38 -4.40 10.99
N ILE A 83 12.46 -4.43 10.19
CA ILE A 83 13.80 -4.13 10.70
C ILE A 83 13.89 -2.65 11.09
N GLY A 84 13.42 -1.75 10.23
CA GLY A 84 13.36 -0.32 10.53
C GLY A 84 12.56 -0.05 11.81
N ALA A 85 11.43 -0.73 12.01
CA ALA A 85 10.62 -0.62 13.22
C ALA A 85 11.37 -1.10 14.48
N LYS A 86 12.07 -2.24 14.41
CA LYS A 86 12.90 -2.73 15.52
C LYS A 86 14.06 -1.79 15.84
N LEU A 87 14.68 -1.18 14.83
CA LEU A 87 15.72 -0.17 15.00
C LEU A 87 15.14 1.09 15.66
N VAL A 88 13.97 1.58 15.22
CA VAL A 88 13.28 2.70 15.86
C VAL A 88 12.95 2.40 17.33
N GLN A 89 12.46 1.21 17.65
CA GLN A 89 12.25 0.78 19.05
C GLN A 89 13.53 0.78 19.88
N GLY A 90 14.68 0.49 19.24
CA GLY A 90 16.01 0.58 19.84
C GLY A 90 16.60 2.00 19.93
N GLY A 91 15.84 3.03 19.56
CA GLY A 91 16.26 4.43 19.61
C GLY A 91 17.00 4.94 18.36
N TYR A 92 17.16 4.10 17.34
CA TYR A 92 17.81 4.48 16.09
C TYR A 92 16.89 5.34 15.22
N LEU A 93 17.44 6.42 14.68
CA LEU A 93 16.76 7.34 13.78
C LEU A 93 16.86 6.85 12.31
N PRO A 94 15.74 6.74 11.56
CA PRO A 94 15.75 6.44 10.13
C PRO A 94 16.61 7.42 9.33
N TYR A 95 17.13 6.98 8.18
CA TYR A 95 18.02 7.70 7.26
C TYR A 95 19.43 7.95 7.81
N LEU A 96 19.54 8.31 9.09
CA LEU A 96 20.82 8.54 9.76
C LEU A 96 21.49 7.21 10.15
N HIS A 97 20.75 6.32 10.82
CA HIS A 97 21.30 5.05 11.32
C HIS A 97 20.96 3.86 10.44
N PHE A 98 19.95 3.98 9.58
CA PHE A 98 19.66 2.98 8.55
C PHE A 98 19.13 3.66 7.30
N TRP A 99 19.57 3.17 6.15
CA TRP A 99 19.23 3.72 4.85
C TRP A 99 17.89 3.17 4.36
N ASP A 100 17.02 4.06 3.90
CA ASP A 100 15.84 3.73 3.10
C ASP A 100 15.33 5.01 2.41
N HIS A 101 14.63 4.87 1.29
CA HIS A 101 14.06 5.99 0.55
C HIS A 101 12.55 6.13 0.76
N LYS A 102 11.94 5.28 1.60
CA LYS A 102 10.53 5.37 1.97
C LYS A 102 10.30 6.47 3.02
N PRO A 103 9.12 7.11 3.02
CA PRO A 103 8.73 8.05 4.07
C PRO A 103 8.70 7.43 5.48
N PRO A 104 8.89 8.24 6.53
CA PRO A 104 9.25 7.70 7.84
C PRO A 104 8.07 7.08 8.60
N LEU A 105 6.82 7.47 8.32
CA LEU A 105 5.67 7.11 9.15
C LEU A 105 5.47 5.60 9.25
N VAL A 106 5.82 4.84 8.21
CA VAL A 106 5.66 3.39 8.20
C VAL A 106 6.45 2.70 9.30
N TYR A 107 7.70 3.11 9.57
CA TYR A 107 8.51 2.49 10.62
C TYR A 107 7.93 2.74 12.01
N TYR A 108 7.40 3.94 12.25
CA TYR A 108 6.79 4.30 13.53
C TYR A 108 5.42 3.64 13.72
N LEU A 109 4.63 3.47 12.66
CA LEU A 109 3.39 2.68 12.71
C LEU A 109 3.67 1.22 13.07
N TYR A 110 4.71 0.63 12.49
CA TYR A 110 5.10 -0.75 12.76
C TYR A 110 5.66 -0.89 14.17
N ALA A 111 6.52 0.03 14.59
CA ALA A 111 7.04 0.08 15.96
C ALA A 111 5.90 0.19 16.98
N ALA A 112 4.90 1.05 16.72
CA ALA A 112 3.73 1.19 17.59
C ALA A 112 2.90 -0.11 17.63
N ALA A 113 2.62 -0.74 16.49
CA ALA A 113 1.90 -2.01 16.45
C ALA A 113 2.64 -3.11 17.23
N MET A 114 3.95 -3.21 17.04
CA MET A 114 4.79 -4.19 17.74
C MET A 114 4.83 -3.94 19.25
N SER A 115 4.88 -2.68 19.69
CA SER A 115 4.84 -2.33 21.12
C SER A 115 3.48 -2.64 21.76
N MET A 116 2.37 -2.39 21.04
CA MET A 116 1.01 -2.66 21.55
C MET A 116 0.62 -4.15 21.46
N GLY A 117 1.24 -4.89 20.54
CA GLY A 117 0.87 -6.27 20.25
C GLY A 117 1.31 -7.30 21.29
N GLY A 118 2.16 -6.92 22.26
CA GLY A 118 2.65 -7.81 23.31
C GLY A 118 3.24 -9.11 22.74
N SER A 119 2.65 -10.25 23.10
CA SER A 119 3.08 -11.58 22.65
C SER A 119 2.88 -11.84 21.15
N LEU A 120 2.11 -11.01 20.44
CA LEU A 120 1.93 -11.12 18.98
C LEU A 120 3.22 -10.76 18.23
N GLY A 121 4.14 -9.99 18.84
CA GLY A 121 5.40 -9.60 18.23
C GLY A 121 5.19 -8.95 16.86
N THR A 122 5.85 -9.48 15.82
CA THR A 122 5.71 -8.99 14.43
C THR A 122 4.34 -9.25 13.81
N ARG A 123 3.56 -10.22 14.30
CA ARG A 123 2.20 -10.50 13.77
C ARG A 123 1.21 -9.37 14.06
N SER A 124 1.52 -8.52 15.03
CA SER A 124 0.75 -7.30 15.30
C SER A 124 0.67 -6.37 14.08
N VAL A 125 1.69 -6.39 13.21
CA VAL A 125 1.71 -5.63 11.96
C VAL A 125 0.67 -6.16 10.98
N ASN A 126 0.48 -7.48 10.88
CA ASN A 126 -0.58 -8.05 10.03
C ASN A 126 -1.97 -7.66 10.52
N VAL A 127 -2.16 -7.62 11.85
CA VAL A 127 -3.41 -7.13 12.45
C VAL A 127 -3.61 -5.65 12.14
N LEU A 128 -2.57 -4.83 12.29
CA LEU A 128 -2.60 -3.41 11.91
C LEU A 128 -2.99 -3.25 10.43
N THR A 129 -2.38 -4.01 9.53
CA THR A 129 -2.69 -4.01 8.10
C THR A 129 -4.15 -4.34 7.83
N LEU A 130 -4.69 -5.40 8.44
CA LEU A 130 -6.10 -5.75 8.32
C LEU A 130 -7.02 -4.63 8.83
N LEU A 131 -6.66 -3.99 9.94
CA LEU A 131 -7.43 -2.86 10.47
C LEU A 131 -7.44 -1.66 9.50
N PHE A 132 -6.31 -1.37 8.85
CA PHE A 132 -6.23 -0.31 7.83
C PHE A 132 -7.00 -0.68 6.55
N LEU A 133 -6.94 -1.93 6.09
CA LEU A 133 -7.77 -2.40 4.96
C LEU A 133 -9.27 -2.27 5.25
N ILE A 134 -9.70 -2.65 6.45
CA ILE A 134 -11.08 -2.45 6.91
C ILE A 134 -11.42 -0.96 6.97
N ALA A 135 -10.54 -0.13 7.52
CA ALA A 135 -10.74 1.32 7.59
C ALA A 135 -10.88 1.95 6.20
N SER A 136 -10.03 1.58 5.23
CA SER A 136 -10.16 1.97 3.82
C SER A 136 -11.52 1.59 3.26
N THR A 137 -11.98 0.35 3.47
CA THR A 137 -13.31 -0.09 3.02
C THR A 137 -14.43 0.73 3.65
N VAL A 138 -14.35 1.04 4.94
CA VAL A 138 -15.32 1.90 5.63
C VAL A 138 -15.32 3.31 5.04
N LEU A 139 -14.15 3.92 4.86
CA LEU A 139 -14.01 5.27 4.31
C LEU A 139 -14.52 5.34 2.86
N LEU A 140 -14.22 4.34 2.04
CA LEU A 140 -14.72 4.21 0.68
C LEU A 140 -16.25 4.05 0.66
N TYR A 141 -16.81 3.20 1.53
CA TYR A 141 -18.25 3.07 1.69
C TYR A 141 -18.90 4.41 2.06
N LEU A 142 -18.33 5.14 3.03
CA LEU A 142 -18.85 6.44 3.46
C LEU A 142 -18.78 7.48 2.34
N LEU A 143 -17.68 7.50 1.58
CA LEU A 143 -17.52 8.38 0.42
C LEU A 143 -18.55 8.04 -0.66
N ALA A 144 -18.65 6.77 -1.06
CA ALA A 144 -19.63 6.30 -2.04
C ALA A 144 -21.08 6.54 -1.56
N LEU A 145 -21.36 6.41 -0.27
CA LEU A 145 -22.67 6.73 0.32
C LEU A 145 -22.98 8.23 0.21
N LYS A 146 -21.98 9.11 0.38
CA LYS A 146 -22.16 10.55 0.18
C LYS A 146 -22.41 10.90 -1.28
N MET A 147 -21.71 10.23 -2.20
CA MET A 147 -21.86 10.43 -3.65
C MET A 147 -23.21 9.93 -4.17
N THR A 148 -23.62 8.73 -3.77
CA THR A 148 -24.84 8.07 -4.28
C THR A 148 -26.11 8.41 -3.50
N ARG A 149 -25.96 8.70 -2.19
CA ARG A 149 -27.05 8.70 -1.20
C ARG A 149 -27.83 7.38 -1.14
N ARG A 150 -27.21 6.26 -1.56
CA ARG A 150 -27.82 4.93 -1.63
C ARG A 150 -26.91 3.89 -0.96
N PRO A 151 -27.30 3.34 0.20
CA PRO A 151 -26.50 2.35 0.93
C PRO A 151 -26.12 1.11 0.10
N LEU A 152 -27.03 0.63 -0.75
CA LEU A 152 -26.76 -0.51 -1.62
C LEU A 152 -25.67 -0.21 -2.65
N CYS A 153 -25.72 0.97 -3.29
CA CYS A 153 -24.70 1.37 -4.27
C CYS A 153 -23.34 1.56 -3.59
N ALA A 154 -23.33 2.17 -2.40
CA ALA A 154 -22.13 2.33 -1.59
C ALA A 154 -21.52 0.99 -1.19
N MET A 155 -22.34 0.02 -0.77
CA MET A 155 -21.90 -1.35 -0.51
C MET A 155 -21.22 -1.95 -1.73
N MET A 156 -21.89 -1.92 -2.88
CA MET A 156 -21.37 -2.52 -4.12
C MET A 156 -20.01 -1.92 -4.51
N CYS A 157 -19.84 -0.59 -4.41
CA CYS A 157 -18.55 0.06 -4.64
C CYS A 157 -17.48 -0.42 -3.64
N SER A 158 -17.83 -0.43 -2.35
CA SER A 158 -16.89 -0.83 -1.28
C SER A 158 -16.55 -2.33 -1.27
N ALA A 159 -17.44 -3.19 -1.75
CA ALA A 159 -17.22 -4.63 -1.86
C ALA A 159 -16.39 -5.00 -3.09
N LEU A 160 -16.44 -4.17 -4.15
CA LEU A 160 -15.62 -4.35 -5.34
C LEU A 160 -14.15 -4.01 -5.08
N TYR A 161 -13.85 -3.09 -4.15
CA TYR A 161 -12.49 -2.73 -3.77
C TYR A 161 -11.59 -3.90 -3.33
N PRO A 162 -11.96 -4.73 -2.32
CA PRO A 162 -11.14 -5.89 -1.94
C PRO A 162 -10.98 -6.90 -3.09
N LEU A 163 -12.04 -7.10 -3.90
CA LEU A 163 -12.01 -8.03 -5.03
C LEU A 163 -11.06 -7.57 -6.13
N LEU A 164 -11.10 -6.29 -6.52
CA LEU A 164 -10.17 -5.72 -7.48
C LEU A 164 -8.74 -5.71 -6.96
N SER A 165 -8.56 -5.41 -5.67
CA SER A 165 -7.25 -5.45 -5.03
C SER A 165 -6.65 -6.86 -5.15
N PHE A 166 -7.38 -7.90 -4.74
CA PHE A 166 -6.87 -9.26 -4.90
C PHE A 166 -6.73 -9.72 -6.36
N LEU A 167 -7.60 -9.29 -7.27
CA LEU A 167 -7.53 -9.68 -8.68
C LEU A 167 -6.33 -9.08 -9.41
N LEU A 168 -6.10 -7.78 -9.20
CA LEU A 168 -5.15 -6.97 -9.97
C LEU A 168 -3.80 -6.81 -9.26
N VAL A 169 -3.81 -6.81 -7.93
CA VAL A 169 -2.61 -6.69 -7.09
C VAL A 169 -2.17 -8.05 -6.55
N SER A 170 -3.04 -9.07 -6.55
CA SER A 170 -2.76 -10.41 -6.03
C SER A 170 -2.49 -10.42 -4.52
N ALA A 171 -1.59 -11.29 -4.07
CA ALA A 171 -1.22 -11.43 -2.67
C ALA A 171 -0.50 -10.18 -2.11
N ASP A 172 0.05 -9.35 -3.00
CA ASP A 172 0.57 -8.02 -2.66
C ASP A 172 -0.49 -7.06 -2.10
N ALA A 173 -1.78 -7.35 -2.31
CA ALA A 173 -2.90 -6.55 -1.81
C ALA A 173 -3.06 -6.61 -0.29
N ILE A 174 -2.50 -7.65 0.33
CA ILE A 174 -2.57 -7.93 1.76
C ILE A 174 -1.21 -7.89 2.46
N ASN A 175 -0.15 -7.74 1.67
CA ASN A 175 1.19 -7.53 2.17
C ASN A 175 1.25 -6.21 2.94
N PRO A 176 1.78 -6.18 4.17
CA PRO A 176 2.02 -4.96 4.93
C PRO A 176 3.02 -4.07 4.19
N ASN A 177 2.50 -3.32 3.22
CA ASN A 177 3.20 -2.41 2.35
C ASN A 177 2.72 -0.99 2.62
N THR A 178 3.57 -0.01 2.32
CA THR A 178 3.31 1.42 2.57
C THR A 178 1.99 1.93 1.99
N GLU A 179 1.55 1.32 0.89
CA GLU A 179 0.40 1.66 0.07
C GLU A 179 -0.91 1.44 0.80
N ILE A 180 -1.01 0.41 1.64
CA ILE A 180 -2.22 0.13 2.43
C ILE A 180 -2.48 1.27 3.42
N TYR A 181 -1.43 1.72 4.10
CA TYR A 181 -1.52 2.82 5.06
C TYR A 181 -1.74 4.16 4.37
N MET A 182 -1.01 4.41 3.28
CA MET A 182 -1.21 5.56 2.42
C MET A 182 -2.67 5.64 1.97
N GLU A 183 -3.24 4.55 1.45
CA GLU A 183 -4.58 4.52 0.88
C GLU A 183 -5.66 4.86 1.90
N THR A 184 -5.51 4.38 3.14
CA THR A 184 -6.45 4.70 4.22
C THR A 184 -6.49 6.20 4.48
N PHE A 185 -5.33 6.85 4.55
CA PHE A 185 -5.26 8.30 4.74
C PHE A 185 -5.70 9.08 3.48
N SER A 186 -5.43 8.57 2.28
CA SER A 186 -5.95 9.11 1.02
C SER A 186 -7.48 9.13 0.99
N LEU A 187 -8.13 8.01 1.34
CA LEU A 187 -9.60 7.92 1.40
C LEU A 187 -10.19 8.80 2.50
N ALA A 188 -9.50 8.96 3.63
CA ALA A 188 -9.90 9.92 4.66
C ALA A 188 -9.83 11.36 4.14
N ALA A 189 -8.77 11.72 3.40
CA ALA A 189 -8.64 13.02 2.76
C ALA A 189 -9.73 13.28 1.72
N LEU A 190 -10.03 12.29 0.89
CA LEU A 190 -11.07 12.36 -0.14
C LEU A 190 -12.46 12.49 0.47
N LEU A 191 -12.77 11.73 1.53
CA LEU A 191 -14.04 11.86 2.25
C LEU A 191 -14.18 13.24 2.91
N ALA A 192 -13.15 13.71 3.62
CA ALA A 192 -13.16 15.01 4.27
C ALA A 192 -13.28 16.14 3.23
N GLY A 193 -12.50 16.07 2.14
CA GLY A 193 -12.53 17.01 1.03
C GLY A 193 -13.87 17.04 0.30
N TYR A 194 -14.45 15.87 0.00
CA TYR A 194 -15.77 15.75 -0.59
C TYR A 194 -16.84 16.41 0.30
N ILE A 195 -16.84 16.11 1.60
CA ILE A 195 -17.79 16.75 2.53
C ILE A 195 -17.54 18.26 2.59
N ALA A 196 -16.28 18.73 2.62
CA ALA A 196 -15.93 20.14 2.67
C ALA A 196 -16.42 20.91 1.44
N LEU A 197 -16.28 20.31 0.25
CA LEU A 197 -16.82 20.84 -1.00
C LEU A 197 -18.34 20.94 -0.87
N PHE A 198 -19.03 19.84 -0.60
CA PHE A 198 -20.49 19.79 -0.71
C PHE A 198 -21.28 20.23 0.54
N SER A 199 -20.63 20.84 1.53
CA SER A 199 -21.28 21.36 2.74
C SER A 199 -20.67 22.69 3.19
N ASN A 200 -21.24 23.35 4.20
CA ASN A 200 -20.67 24.61 4.74
C ASN A 200 -19.53 24.39 5.76
N ARG A 201 -18.84 23.25 5.69
CA ARG A 201 -17.84 22.82 6.68
C ARG A 201 -16.41 23.03 6.18
N ILE A 202 -16.03 24.30 5.98
CA ILE A 202 -14.73 24.66 5.39
C ILE A 202 -13.51 24.12 6.17
N ARG A 203 -13.63 23.97 7.49
CA ARG A 203 -12.55 23.41 8.35
C ARG A 203 -12.17 21.98 7.97
N LEU A 204 -13.03 21.23 7.28
CA LEU A 204 -12.71 19.89 6.81
C LEU A 204 -11.65 19.89 5.69
N PHE A 205 -11.38 21.02 5.03
CA PHE A 205 -10.22 21.15 4.15
C PHE A 205 -8.90 21.04 4.91
N ALA A 206 -8.82 21.51 6.16
CA ALA A 206 -7.64 21.32 7.00
C ALA A 206 -7.45 19.85 7.36
N VAL A 207 -8.54 19.15 7.70
CA VAL A 207 -8.52 17.70 7.97
C VAL A 207 -8.08 16.94 6.73
N ALA A 208 -8.62 17.29 5.55
CA ALA A 208 -8.20 16.70 4.29
C ALA A 208 -6.71 16.92 4.02
N GLY A 209 -6.19 18.12 4.26
CA GLY A 209 -4.76 18.43 4.19
C GLY A 209 -3.92 17.57 5.13
N VAL A 210 -4.30 17.47 6.41
CA VAL A 210 -3.59 16.61 7.39
C VAL A 210 -3.58 15.15 6.93
N CYS A 211 -4.71 14.65 6.42
CA CYS A 211 -4.78 13.30 5.87
C CYS A 211 -3.88 13.13 4.63
N ILE A 212 -3.77 14.11 3.73
CA ILE A 212 -2.80 14.08 2.62
C ILE A 212 -1.35 14.08 3.16
N GLY A 213 -1.07 14.89 4.18
CA GLY A 213 0.23 14.91 4.86
C GLY A 213 0.60 13.54 5.43
N LEU A 214 -0.34 12.88 6.10
CA LEU A 214 -0.15 11.52 6.63
C LEU A 214 -0.02 10.48 5.52
N ALA A 215 -0.84 10.56 4.45
CA ALA A 215 -0.75 9.68 3.30
C ALA A 215 0.63 9.77 2.64
N THR A 216 1.11 11.00 2.41
CA THR A 216 2.44 11.25 1.82
C THR A 216 3.58 10.85 2.74
N ALA A 217 3.39 10.96 4.05
CA ALA A 217 4.32 10.47 5.07
C ALA A 217 4.35 8.94 5.19
N CYS A 218 3.37 8.22 4.65
CA CYS A 218 3.44 6.77 4.40
C CYS A 218 4.08 6.48 3.03
N LYS A 219 3.65 7.17 1.97
CA LYS A 219 4.19 7.05 0.62
C LYS A 219 3.91 8.30 -0.24
N GLN A 220 4.95 8.85 -0.86
CA GLN A 220 4.92 10.14 -1.56
C GLN A 220 3.89 10.27 -2.72
N PRO A 221 3.58 9.23 -3.53
CA PRO A 221 2.70 9.39 -4.69
C PRO A 221 1.28 9.87 -4.39
N SER A 222 0.78 9.71 -3.16
CA SER A 222 -0.49 10.30 -2.71
C SER A 222 -0.49 11.85 -2.71
N GLY A 223 0.67 12.49 -2.89
CA GLY A 223 0.79 13.95 -2.98
C GLY A 223 -0.01 14.56 -4.12
N VAL A 224 -0.35 13.77 -5.15
CA VAL A 224 -1.24 14.15 -6.26
C VAL A 224 -2.64 14.59 -5.79
N LEU A 225 -3.08 14.17 -4.59
CA LEU A 225 -4.38 14.55 -4.03
C LEU A 225 -4.46 16.03 -3.62
N LEU A 226 -3.34 16.66 -3.27
CA LEU A 226 -3.32 18.09 -2.91
C LEU A 226 -3.69 19.00 -4.10
N PRO A 227 -2.99 18.97 -5.25
CA PRO A 227 -3.38 19.78 -6.40
C PRO A 227 -4.77 19.39 -6.91
N PHE A 228 -5.17 18.12 -6.82
CA PHE A 228 -6.53 17.67 -7.13
C PHE A 228 -7.61 18.37 -6.28
N LEU A 229 -7.52 18.32 -4.95
CA LEU A 229 -8.53 18.94 -4.08
C LEU A 229 -8.52 20.47 -4.17
N CYS A 230 -7.34 21.07 -4.39
CA CYS A 230 -7.23 22.50 -4.70
C CYS A 230 -7.97 22.84 -6.00
N ALA A 231 -7.78 22.06 -7.07
CA ALA A 231 -8.49 22.25 -8.33
C ALA A 231 -10.01 22.09 -8.16
N MET A 232 -10.47 21.11 -7.39
CA MET A 232 -11.90 20.93 -7.09
C MET A 232 -12.48 22.12 -6.29
N ALA A 233 -11.72 22.70 -5.35
CA ALA A 233 -12.13 23.90 -4.64
C ALA A 233 -12.24 25.13 -5.57
N VAL A 234 -11.36 25.23 -6.57
CA VAL A 234 -11.46 26.24 -7.64
C VAL A 234 -12.72 26.00 -8.47
N VAL A 235 -12.91 24.79 -9.02
CA VAL A 235 -14.10 24.45 -9.84
C VAL A 235 -15.40 24.75 -9.08
N GLN A 236 -15.47 24.41 -7.80
CA GLN A 236 -16.61 24.74 -6.96
C GLN A 236 -16.81 26.26 -6.82
N SER A 237 -15.74 27.02 -6.57
CA SER A 237 -15.80 28.48 -6.44
C SER A 237 -16.40 29.14 -7.68
N TRP A 238 -16.00 28.69 -8.87
CA TRP A 238 -16.55 29.17 -10.14
C TRP A 238 -18.05 28.91 -10.24
N ALA A 239 -18.48 27.71 -9.86
CA ALA A 239 -19.89 27.35 -9.85
C ALA A 239 -20.73 28.12 -8.83
N ASP A 240 -20.17 28.46 -7.67
CA ASP A 240 -20.85 29.19 -6.60
C ASP A 240 -20.90 30.72 -6.86
N GLY A 241 -20.67 31.18 -8.10
CA GLY A 241 -20.65 32.61 -8.44
C GLY A 241 -19.34 33.30 -8.05
N ARG A 242 -18.21 32.61 -8.18
CA ARG A 242 -16.84 33.12 -7.95
C ARG A 242 -16.59 33.57 -6.50
N LYS A 243 -16.91 32.70 -5.53
CA LYS A 243 -16.66 32.95 -4.09
C LYS A 243 -15.17 32.81 -3.72
N TYR A 244 -14.33 33.72 -4.23
CA TYR A 244 -12.87 33.67 -4.10
C TYR A 244 -12.37 33.59 -2.65
N ARG A 245 -13.01 34.27 -1.70
CA ARG A 245 -12.60 34.20 -0.27
C ARG A 245 -12.69 32.77 0.28
N ARG A 246 -13.78 32.06 -0.03
CA ARG A 246 -13.98 30.66 0.38
C ARG A 246 -12.96 29.75 -0.32
N MET A 247 -12.73 29.98 -1.60
CA MET A 247 -11.72 29.24 -2.39
C MET A 247 -10.31 29.38 -1.81
N ILE A 248 -9.86 30.62 -1.57
CA ILE A 248 -8.54 30.90 -1.00
C ILE A 248 -8.42 30.25 0.38
N THR A 249 -9.45 30.40 1.22
CA THR A 249 -9.46 29.77 2.55
C THR A 249 -9.38 28.24 2.44
N ALA A 250 -10.09 27.61 1.50
CA ALA A 250 -10.02 26.17 1.27
C ALA A 250 -8.60 25.72 0.85
N VAL A 251 -7.98 26.42 -0.10
CA VAL A 251 -6.61 26.14 -0.57
C VAL A 251 -5.61 26.32 0.57
N VAL A 252 -5.69 27.42 1.33
CA VAL A 252 -4.82 27.67 2.49
C VAL A 252 -4.98 26.59 3.53
N LEU A 253 -6.20 26.16 3.87
CA LEU A 253 -6.43 25.10 4.84
C LEU A 253 -5.90 23.74 4.35
N LEU A 254 -6.06 23.40 3.07
CA LEU A 254 -5.48 22.19 2.47
C LEU A 254 -3.95 22.22 2.56
N VAL A 255 -3.32 23.29 2.09
CA VAL A 255 -1.86 23.42 2.08
C VAL A 255 -1.29 23.45 3.49
N ALA A 256 -1.88 24.22 4.40
CA ALA A 256 -1.45 24.29 5.80
C ALA A 256 -1.63 22.94 6.51
N GLY A 257 -2.74 22.24 6.26
CA GLY A 257 -2.99 20.89 6.79
C GLY A 257 -1.98 19.87 6.29
N THR A 258 -1.60 19.91 5.01
CA THR A 258 -0.54 19.01 4.49
C THR A 258 0.82 19.38 5.06
N ALA A 259 1.13 20.68 5.08
CA ALA A 259 2.43 21.19 5.52
C ALA A 259 2.70 20.92 7.00
N VAL A 260 1.70 21.02 7.89
CA VAL A 260 1.92 20.81 9.33
C VAL A 260 2.47 19.42 9.64
N VAL A 261 2.04 18.38 8.90
CA VAL A 261 2.55 17.02 9.09
C VAL A 261 4.03 16.95 8.75
N TRP A 262 4.43 17.46 7.58
CA TRP A 262 5.83 17.44 7.14
C TRP A 262 6.72 18.38 7.94
N VAL A 263 6.21 19.52 8.41
CA VAL A 263 6.92 20.42 9.33
C VAL A 263 7.20 19.70 10.65
N LEU A 264 6.24 18.99 11.22
CA LEU A 264 6.44 18.23 12.46
C LEU A 264 7.43 17.08 12.27
N ILE A 265 7.35 16.35 11.16
CA ILE A 265 8.32 15.30 10.82
C ILE A 265 9.72 15.91 10.63
N GLY A 266 9.84 16.97 9.85
CA GLY A 266 11.10 17.66 9.61
C GLY A 266 11.72 18.19 10.89
N LEU A 267 10.92 18.81 11.76
CA LEU A 267 11.36 19.27 13.07
C LEU A 267 11.86 18.11 13.95
N TYR A 268 11.16 16.98 13.95
CA TYR A 268 11.61 15.79 14.66
C TYR A 268 12.99 15.31 14.20
N PHE A 269 13.23 15.24 12.88
CA PHE A 269 14.55 14.87 12.35
C PHE A 269 15.61 15.95 12.60
N TYR A 270 15.24 17.23 12.57
CA TYR A 270 16.14 18.35 12.89
C TYR A 270 16.61 18.30 14.34
N LEU A 271 15.70 18.14 15.30
CA LEU A 271 16.02 18.05 16.72
C LEU A 271 16.86 16.81 17.07
N ARG A 272 16.85 15.78 16.22
CA ARG A 272 17.63 14.55 16.39
C ARG A 272 18.90 14.51 15.53
N GLY A 273 19.23 15.59 14.82
CA GLY A 273 20.46 15.71 14.01
C GLY A 273 20.46 14.94 12.69
N GLY A 274 19.31 14.43 12.23
CA GLY A 274 19.19 13.63 11.00
C GLY A 274 18.44 14.31 9.85
N PHE A 275 18.21 15.62 9.91
CA PHE A 275 17.40 16.34 8.91
C PHE A 275 18.01 16.30 7.50
N ARG A 276 19.34 16.40 7.38
CA ARG A 276 20.01 16.39 6.09
C ARG A 276 19.86 15.03 5.39
N GLU A 277 20.08 13.95 6.13
CA GLU A 277 19.94 12.57 5.67
C GLU A 277 18.48 12.26 5.32
N PHE A 278 17.55 12.72 6.14
CA PHE A 278 16.11 12.65 5.86
C PHE A 278 15.74 13.33 4.54
N MET A 279 16.13 14.59 4.36
CA MET A 279 15.82 15.33 3.12
C MET A 279 16.45 14.67 1.89
N PHE A 280 17.69 14.20 2.03
CA PHE A 280 18.37 13.51 0.95
C PHE A 280 17.68 12.20 0.57
N GLN A 281 17.47 11.28 1.51
CA GLN A 281 16.98 9.94 1.18
C GLN A 281 15.47 9.90 0.90
N CYS A 282 14.67 10.64 1.67
CA CYS A 282 13.22 10.63 1.50
C CYS A 282 12.75 11.41 0.25
N PHE A 283 13.46 12.48 -0.15
CA PHE A 283 13.04 13.34 -1.26
C PHE A 283 14.03 13.39 -2.42
N GLN A 284 15.27 13.84 -2.18
CA GLN A 284 16.23 14.08 -3.27
C GLN A 284 16.57 12.80 -4.03
N PHE A 285 16.81 11.71 -3.31
CA PHE A 285 17.08 10.41 -3.87
C PHE A 285 15.91 9.91 -4.75
N ASN A 286 14.67 10.05 -4.29
CA ASN A 286 13.49 9.67 -5.08
C ASN A 286 13.36 10.50 -6.38
N MET A 287 13.66 11.80 -6.35
CA MET A 287 13.64 12.63 -7.56
C MET A 287 14.70 12.19 -8.57
N ILE A 288 15.92 11.93 -8.10
CA ILE A 288 17.01 11.42 -8.94
C ILE A 288 16.63 10.06 -9.52
N TYR A 289 16.15 9.14 -8.67
CA TYR A 289 15.73 7.80 -9.05
C TYR A 289 14.62 7.82 -10.11
N SER A 290 13.51 8.51 -9.88
CA SER A 290 12.39 8.60 -10.84
C SER A 290 12.77 9.25 -12.17
N SER A 291 13.76 10.16 -12.16
CA SER A 291 14.24 10.85 -13.37
C SER A 291 14.95 9.91 -14.36
N THR A 292 15.52 8.79 -13.87
CA THR A 292 16.28 7.85 -14.71
C THR A 292 15.44 7.18 -15.79
N MET A 293 14.17 6.93 -15.49
CA MET A 293 13.29 6.17 -16.38
C MET A 293 12.75 7.04 -17.53
N GLY A 294 12.57 8.35 -17.32
CA GLY A 294 12.01 9.27 -18.32
C GLY A 294 10.50 9.07 -18.56
N ALA A 295 9.77 10.17 -18.79
CA ALA A 295 8.31 10.16 -18.86
C ALA A 295 7.73 9.25 -19.96
N SER A 296 8.41 9.11 -21.10
CA SER A 296 7.95 8.26 -22.20
C SER A 296 7.93 6.78 -21.82
N ILE A 297 8.93 6.30 -21.09
CA ILE A 297 8.97 4.90 -20.62
C ILE A 297 7.91 4.66 -19.56
N GLN A 298 7.71 5.61 -18.64
CA GLN A 298 6.64 5.51 -17.63
C GLN A 298 5.27 5.37 -18.30
N PHE A 299 5.03 6.16 -19.35
CA PHE A 299 3.80 6.08 -20.14
C PHE A 299 3.66 4.75 -20.89
N LEU A 300 4.73 4.25 -21.52
CA LEU A 300 4.72 2.95 -22.20
C LEU A 300 4.43 1.80 -21.23
N ASN A 301 5.06 1.81 -20.05
CA ASN A 301 4.78 0.82 -19.00
C ASN A 301 3.30 0.87 -18.59
N PHE A 302 2.76 2.07 -18.39
CA PHE A 302 1.34 2.24 -18.06
C PHE A 302 0.42 1.65 -19.15
N LEU A 303 0.73 1.89 -20.43
CA LEU A 303 -0.02 1.29 -21.54
C LEU A 303 0.11 -0.23 -21.57
N GLU A 304 1.30 -0.77 -21.33
CA GLU A 304 1.53 -2.22 -21.29
C GLU A 304 0.70 -2.88 -20.18
N MET A 305 0.61 -2.23 -19.00
CA MET A 305 -0.27 -2.66 -17.91
C MET A 305 -1.76 -2.66 -18.33
N LEU A 306 -2.23 -1.61 -19.00
CA LEU A 306 -3.62 -1.57 -19.47
C LEU A 306 -3.90 -2.70 -20.47
N ILE A 307 -2.97 -2.97 -21.38
CA ILE A 307 -3.06 -4.07 -22.33
C ILE A 307 -3.08 -5.43 -21.60
N PHE A 308 -2.23 -5.61 -20.58
CA PHE A 308 -2.22 -6.80 -19.75
C PHE A 308 -3.58 -7.03 -19.08
N PHE A 309 -4.14 -6.01 -18.44
CA PHE A 309 -5.46 -6.12 -17.84
C PHE A 309 -6.56 -6.43 -18.85
N CYS A 310 -6.56 -5.83 -20.04
CA CYS A 310 -7.56 -6.16 -21.05
C CYS A 310 -7.42 -7.57 -21.63
N LYS A 311 -6.20 -8.10 -21.74
CA LYS A 311 -5.99 -9.48 -22.19
C LYS A 311 -6.40 -10.50 -21.13
N ARG A 312 -6.03 -10.27 -19.87
CA ARG A 312 -6.30 -11.23 -18.79
C ARG A 312 -7.74 -11.13 -18.27
N PHE A 313 -8.32 -9.93 -18.29
CA PHE A 313 -9.63 -9.63 -17.73
C PHE A 313 -10.50 -8.84 -18.73
N PRO A 314 -10.97 -9.46 -19.83
CA PRO A 314 -11.76 -8.74 -20.85
C PRO A 314 -13.06 -8.16 -20.29
N LEU A 315 -13.72 -8.86 -19.36
CA LEU A 315 -14.92 -8.35 -18.67
C LEU A 315 -14.59 -7.11 -17.82
N PHE A 316 -13.42 -7.06 -17.19
CA PHE A 316 -12.97 -5.87 -16.47
C PHE A 316 -12.92 -4.66 -17.41
N CYS A 317 -12.34 -4.80 -18.61
CA CYS A 317 -12.29 -3.68 -19.56
C CYS A 317 -13.69 -3.25 -20.03
N VAL A 318 -14.64 -4.17 -20.19
CA VAL A 318 -16.04 -3.80 -20.50
C VAL A 318 -16.67 -2.95 -19.39
N PHE A 319 -16.60 -3.41 -18.13
CA PHE A 319 -17.17 -2.66 -16.99
C PHE A 319 -16.44 -1.34 -16.74
N TYR A 320 -15.12 -1.32 -16.92
CA TYR A 320 -14.32 -0.11 -16.81
C TYR A 320 -14.70 0.92 -17.87
N CYS A 321 -14.72 0.54 -19.14
CA CYS A 321 -15.11 1.43 -20.24
C CYS A 321 -16.56 1.91 -20.09
N ALA A 322 -17.49 1.02 -19.75
CA ALA A 322 -18.89 1.39 -19.53
C ALA A 322 -19.04 2.37 -18.35
N GLY A 323 -18.31 2.14 -17.26
CA GLY A 323 -18.26 3.02 -16.10
C GLY A 323 -17.69 4.41 -16.42
N LEU A 324 -16.59 4.45 -17.17
CA LEU A 324 -15.93 5.67 -17.61
C LEU A 324 -16.81 6.48 -18.57
N VAL A 325 -17.38 5.83 -19.60
CA VAL A 325 -18.32 6.46 -20.54
C VAL A 325 -19.52 7.02 -19.81
N SER A 326 -20.09 6.28 -18.86
CA SER A 326 -21.24 6.74 -18.08
C SER A 326 -20.88 7.92 -17.16
N THR A 327 -19.68 7.91 -16.57
CA THR A 327 -19.15 9.01 -15.76
C THR A 327 -19.02 10.28 -16.60
N ILE A 328 -18.40 10.16 -17.79
CA ILE A 328 -18.24 11.28 -18.74
C ILE A 328 -19.60 11.77 -19.23
N ALA A 329 -20.50 10.87 -19.63
CA ALA A 329 -21.85 11.19 -20.05
C ALA A 329 -22.61 11.97 -18.97
N ALA A 330 -22.53 11.55 -17.70
CA ALA A 330 -23.18 12.23 -16.60
C ALA A 330 -22.64 13.64 -16.31
N ILE A 331 -21.41 13.95 -16.75
CA ILE A 331 -20.82 15.29 -16.65
C ILE A 331 -21.38 16.22 -17.74
N VAL A 332 -21.52 15.71 -18.98
CA VAL A 332 -21.88 16.52 -20.15
C VAL A 332 -23.39 16.64 -20.37
N VAL A 333 -24.19 15.67 -19.89
CA VAL A 333 -25.64 15.66 -20.10
C VAL A 333 -26.32 16.81 -19.33
N PRO A 334 -27.03 17.73 -20.02
CA PRO A 334 -27.61 18.91 -19.37
C PRO A 334 -28.68 18.61 -18.32
N SER A 335 -29.39 17.48 -18.45
CA SER A 335 -30.45 17.08 -17.53
C SER A 335 -29.93 16.62 -16.16
N VAL A 336 -28.62 16.37 -16.02
CA VAL A 336 -28.01 16.02 -14.75
C VAL A 336 -27.86 17.25 -13.87
N SER A 337 -28.41 17.18 -12.65
CA SER A 337 -28.31 18.27 -11.67
C SER A 337 -26.85 18.71 -11.48
N PHE A 338 -26.63 20.01 -11.27
CA PHE A 338 -25.30 20.57 -11.09
C PHE A 338 -24.47 19.84 -10.02
N HIS A 339 -25.09 19.54 -8.87
CA HIS A 339 -24.44 18.81 -7.77
C HIS A 339 -23.97 17.41 -8.18
N ARG A 340 -24.77 16.69 -8.98
CA ARG A 340 -24.37 15.38 -9.53
C ARG A 340 -23.24 15.54 -10.53
N ARG A 341 -23.28 16.53 -11.42
CA ARG A 341 -22.18 16.81 -12.36
C ARG A 341 -20.86 17.04 -11.63
N LEU A 342 -20.86 17.85 -10.57
CA LEU A 342 -19.66 18.09 -9.76
C LEU A 342 -19.18 16.82 -9.04
N THR A 343 -20.09 15.92 -8.67
CA THR A 343 -19.74 14.60 -8.08
C THR A 343 -19.06 13.68 -9.09
N TYR A 344 -19.54 13.62 -10.34
CA TYR A 344 -18.88 12.85 -11.40
C TYR A 344 -17.56 13.48 -11.85
N LEU A 345 -17.45 14.82 -11.87
CA LEU A 345 -16.19 15.51 -12.08
C LEU A 345 -15.17 15.17 -10.98
N PHE A 346 -15.60 15.17 -9.71
CA PHE A 346 -14.77 14.73 -8.60
C PHE A 346 -14.28 13.30 -8.80
N LEU A 347 -15.17 12.38 -9.19
CA LEU A 347 -14.82 10.98 -9.45
C LEU A 347 -13.81 10.84 -10.58
N LEU A 348 -14.05 11.51 -11.72
CA LEU A 348 -13.16 11.45 -12.88
C LEU A 348 -11.77 12.00 -12.53
N PHE A 349 -11.70 13.14 -11.86
CA PHE A 349 -10.43 13.75 -11.47
C PHE A 349 -9.70 12.93 -10.41
N TRP A 350 -10.42 12.37 -9.43
CA TRP A 350 -9.84 11.44 -8.46
C TRP A 350 -9.26 10.21 -9.17
N HIS A 351 -10.02 9.60 -10.08
CA HIS A 351 -9.55 8.44 -10.85
C HIS A 351 -8.30 8.74 -11.68
N CYS A 352 -8.23 9.91 -12.32
CA CYS A 352 -7.03 10.36 -13.02
C CYS A 352 -5.86 10.61 -12.07
N ALA A 353 -6.11 11.22 -10.90
CA ALA A 353 -5.07 11.48 -9.90
C ALA A 353 -4.45 10.18 -9.38
N ASP A 354 -5.26 9.16 -9.10
CA ASP A 354 -4.76 7.85 -8.69
C ASP A 354 -3.94 7.17 -9.79
N ALA A 355 -4.36 7.26 -11.06
CA ALA A 355 -3.61 6.71 -12.18
C ALA A 355 -2.23 7.39 -12.35
N VAL A 356 -2.17 8.72 -12.15
CA VAL A 356 -0.92 9.49 -12.15
C VAL A 356 -0.04 9.07 -10.97
N GLY A 357 -0.60 9.00 -9.75
CA GLY A 357 0.15 8.60 -8.55
C GLY A 357 0.74 7.19 -8.67
N THR A 358 -0.07 6.25 -9.13
CA THR A 358 0.35 4.85 -9.40
C THR A 358 1.51 4.77 -10.38
N SER A 359 1.54 5.67 -11.38
CA SER A 359 2.55 5.67 -12.45
C SER A 359 3.81 6.49 -12.11
N ALA A 360 3.80 7.28 -11.04
CA ALA A 360 4.85 8.27 -10.73
C ALA A 360 6.24 7.65 -10.46
N GLY A 361 6.27 6.40 -9.98
CA GLY A 361 7.52 5.65 -9.78
C GLY A 361 8.07 5.04 -11.07
N GLY A 362 7.25 4.99 -12.13
CA GLY A 362 7.55 4.40 -13.42
C GLY A 362 7.68 2.87 -13.45
N ILE A 363 8.12 2.26 -12.34
CA ILE A 363 8.22 0.81 -12.18
C ILE A 363 6.89 0.33 -11.64
N LEU A 364 6.33 -0.67 -12.31
CA LEU A 364 4.95 -1.07 -12.19
C LEU A 364 4.79 -2.31 -11.29
N PHE A 365 5.27 -2.19 -10.05
CA PHE A 365 5.06 -3.23 -9.05
C PHE A 365 3.56 -3.41 -8.75
N PRO A 366 3.07 -4.65 -8.57
CA PRO A 366 1.65 -4.91 -8.32
C PRO A 366 1.07 -4.08 -7.17
N HIS A 367 1.75 -4.02 -6.03
CA HIS A 367 1.25 -3.27 -4.86
C HIS A 367 1.10 -1.76 -5.11
N TYR A 368 1.71 -1.16 -6.14
CA TYR A 368 1.54 0.26 -6.45
C TYR A 368 0.12 0.58 -6.96
N TYR A 369 -0.54 -0.40 -7.60
CA TYR A 369 -1.91 -0.23 -8.08
C TYR A 369 -2.94 -0.18 -6.96
N MET A 370 -2.57 -0.48 -5.71
CA MET A 370 -3.46 -0.32 -4.56
C MET A 370 -4.03 1.10 -4.47
N GLN A 371 -3.27 2.11 -4.91
CA GLN A 371 -3.75 3.49 -4.97
C GLN A 371 -4.91 3.68 -5.95
N TRP A 372 -4.95 2.91 -7.04
CA TRP A 372 -5.97 3.04 -8.07
C TRP A 372 -7.24 2.23 -7.80
N MET A 373 -7.16 1.20 -6.95
CA MET A 373 -8.25 0.25 -6.72
C MET A 373 -9.54 0.93 -6.23
N PRO A 374 -9.54 1.91 -5.30
CA PRO A 374 -10.78 2.49 -4.81
C PRO A 374 -11.52 3.35 -5.83
N SER A 375 -10.84 4.24 -6.56
CA SER A 375 -11.49 5.03 -7.61
C SER A 375 -11.96 4.16 -8.75
N LEU A 376 -11.19 3.12 -9.12
CA LEU A 376 -11.56 2.12 -10.11
C LEU A 376 -12.85 1.38 -9.70
N ALA A 377 -12.94 0.94 -8.44
CA ALA A 377 -14.15 0.30 -7.91
C ALA A 377 -15.38 1.21 -8.02
N VAL A 378 -15.23 2.50 -7.73
CA VAL A 378 -16.32 3.48 -7.83
C VAL A 378 -16.67 3.77 -9.30
N VAL A 379 -15.70 3.96 -10.20
CA VAL A 379 -15.97 4.19 -11.63
C VAL A 379 -16.72 3.01 -12.26
N MET A 380 -16.28 1.78 -11.98
CA MET A 380 -16.89 0.57 -12.54
C MET A 380 -18.29 0.30 -11.97
N CYS A 381 -18.53 0.67 -10.71
CA CYS A 381 -19.74 0.27 -10.00
C CYS A 381 -20.81 1.37 -9.95
N LEU A 382 -20.42 2.64 -9.80
CA LEU A 382 -21.33 3.74 -9.50
C LEU A 382 -22.48 3.87 -10.52
N PRO A 383 -22.24 3.92 -11.85
CA PRO A 383 -23.32 4.09 -12.81
C PRO A 383 -24.27 2.89 -12.88
N VAL A 384 -23.71 1.67 -12.80
CA VAL A 384 -24.48 0.42 -12.81
C VAL A 384 -25.34 0.30 -11.55
N ALA A 385 -24.77 0.63 -10.39
CA ALA A 385 -25.46 0.56 -9.11
C ALA A 385 -26.61 1.58 -9.04
N GLU A 386 -26.45 2.77 -9.60
CA GLU A 386 -27.53 3.75 -9.68
C GLU A 386 -28.67 3.28 -10.57
N LEU A 387 -28.35 2.74 -11.76
CA LEU A 387 -29.33 2.16 -12.68
C LEU A 387 -30.11 1.02 -12.02
N ILE A 388 -29.42 0.11 -11.34
CA ILE A 388 -30.05 -0.98 -10.57
C ILE A 388 -30.99 -0.41 -9.50
N GLY A 389 -30.56 0.61 -8.76
CA GLY A 389 -31.38 1.24 -7.73
C GLY A 389 -32.65 1.89 -8.28
N ASP A 390 -32.61 2.48 -9.48
CA ASP A 390 -33.78 3.06 -10.13
C ASP A 390 -34.73 1.99 -10.65
N LEU A 391 -34.19 0.91 -11.22
CA LEU A 391 -34.98 -0.23 -11.68
C LEU A 391 -35.69 -0.95 -10.53
N LEU A 392 -35.01 -1.17 -9.39
CA LEU A 392 -35.60 -1.79 -8.21
C LEU A 392 -36.76 -0.96 -7.62
N LYS A 393 -36.64 0.39 -7.63
CA LYS A 393 -37.74 1.28 -7.22
C LYS A 393 -38.95 1.19 -8.13
N SER A 394 -38.73 1.00 -9.44
CA SER A 394 -39.80 0.89 -10.42
C SER A 394 -40.55 -0.47 -10.42
N ARG A 395 -40.18 -1.40 -9.52
CA ARG A 395 -40.73 -2.78 -9.42
C ARG A 395 -40.75 -3.56 -10.74
N ARG A 396 -39.92 -3.19 -11.72
CA ARG A 396 -39.86 -3.88 -13.01
C ARG A 396 -39.17 -5.23 -12.86
N ARG A 397 -39.74 -6.30 -13.41
CA ARG A 397 -39.13 -7.65 -13.46
C ARG A 397 -37.73 -7.64 -14.10
N LEU A 398 -37.45 -6.65 -14.95
CA LEU A 398 -36.13 -6.40 -15.55
C LEU A 398 -35.03 -6.02 -14.54
N ALA A 399 -35.37 -5.65 -13.29
CA ALA A 399 -34.38 -5.36 -12.26
C ALA A 399 -33.53 -6.59 -11.85
N CYS A 400 -34.02 -7.80 -12.09
CA CYS A 400 -33.28 -9.04 -11.85
C CYS A 400 -32.10 -9.23 -12.81
N VAL A 401 -32.16 -8.63 -14.01
CA VAL A 401 -31.13 -8.81 -15.06
C VAL A 401 -29.82 -8.08 -14.72
N PRO A 402 -29.79 -6.78 -14.38
CA PRO A 402 -28.54 -6.08 -14.05
C PRO A 402 -27.99 -6.48 -12.67
N VAL A 403 -28.85 -6.86 -11.71
CA VAL A 403 -28.40 -7.47 -10.45
C VAL A 403 -27.76 -8.84 -10.73
N GLY A 404 -28.38 -9.67 -11.57
CA GLY A 404 -27.83 -10.95 -12.00
C GLY A 404 -26.50 -10.79 -12.75
N ALA A 405 -26.40 -9.83 -13.67
CA ALA A 405 -25.16 -9.53 -14.39
C ALA A 405 -24.05 -9.03 -13.46
N TYR A 406 -24.38 -8.19 -12.47
CA TYR A 406 -23.42 -7.74 -11.46
C TYR A 406 -22.99 -8.89 -10.54
N CYS A 407 -23.91 -9.74 -10.10
CA CYS A 407 -23.58 -10.94 -9.33
C CYS A 407 -22.73 -11.93 -10.14
N ILE A 408 -23.00 -12.10 -11.44
CA ILE A 408 -22.18 -12.91 -12.36
C ILE A 408 -20.79 -12.28 -12.53
N TYR A 409 -20.71 -10.96 -12.65
CA TYR A 409 -19.43 -10.24 -12.67
C TYR A 409 -18.64 -10.48 -11.38
N LEU A 410 -19.25 -10.27 -10.21
CA LEU A 410 -18.61 -10.53 -8.92
C LEU A 410 -18.22 -12.01 -8.76
N ALA A 411 -19.09 -12.94 -9.17
CA ALA A 411 -18.80 -14.38 -9.13
C ALA A 411 -17.66 -14.76 -10.10
N GLY A 412 -17.59 -14.14 -11.28
CA GLY A 412 -16.49 -14.29 -12.22
C GLY A 412 -15.18 -13.73 -11.67
N LEU A 413 -15.22 -12.57 -11.01
CA LEU A 413 -14.05 -12.02 -10.32
C LEU A 413 -13.56 -12.95 -9.21
N ILE A 414 -14.47 -13.49 -8.41
CA ILE A 414 -14.14 -14.44 -7.33
C ILE A 414 -13.56 -15.72 -7.94
N PHE A 415 -14.19 -16.31 -8.95
CA PHE A 415 -13.74 -17.54 -9.62
C PHE A 415 -12.35 -17.37 -10.26
N ILE A 416 -12.10 -16.24 -10.94
CA ILE A 416 -10.80 -15.93 -11.55
C ILE A 416 -9.74 -15.62 -10.48
N SER A 417 -10.11 -14.98 -9.37
CA SER A 417 -9.20 -14.77 -8.23
C SER A 417 -8.81 -16.06 -7.50
N MET A 418 -9.57 -17.13 -7.70
CA MET A 418 -9.35 -18.46 -7.10
C MET A 418 -8.55 -19.40 -8.01
N GLU A 419 -8.29 -19.06 -9.29
CA GLU A 419 -7.25 -19.76 -10.05
C GLU A 419 -5.89 -19.56 -9.35
N PRO A 420 -4.95 -20.53 -9.41
CA PRO A 420 -3.65 -20.38 -8.79
C PRO A 420 -2.82 -19.33 -9.53
N ILE A 421 -3.06 -18.08 -9.16
CA ILE A 421 -2.49 -16.81 -9.62
C ILE A 421 -0.95 -16.72 -9.44
N TYR A 422 -0.32 -17.76 -8.93
CA TYR A 422 1.03 -17.68 -8.38
C TYR A 422 2.17 -18.11 -9.31
N ILE A 423 1.90 -18.77 -10.44
CA ILE A 423 2.98 -19.38 -11.25
C ILE A 423 3.37 -18.53 -12.48
N GLU A 424 2.46 -17.71 -13.03
CA GLU A 424 2.74 -16.96 -14.27
C GLU A 424 2.88 -15.44 -14.11
N GLN A 425 2.50 -14.84 -12.98
CA GLN A 425 2.44 -13.37 -12.95
C GLN A 425 3.82 -12.70 -13.01
N THR A 426 4.89 -13.34 -12.55
CA THR A 426 6.26 -12.83 -12.73
C THR A 426 6.75 -12.87 -14.19
N TRP A 427 6.12 -13.64 -15.09
CA TRP A 427 6.52 -13.78 -16.50
C TRP A 427 6.12 -12.60 -17.38
N TRP A 428 5.05 -11.88 -17.04
CA TRP A 428 4.40 -10.92 -17.96
C TRP A 428 4.74 -9.46 -17.68
N PHE A 429 5.41 -9.17 -16.56
CA PHE A 429 5.89 -7.82 -16.22
C PHE A 429 7.23 -7.46 -16.89
N TYR A 430 7.75 -8.33 -17.77
CA TYR A 430 8.95 -8.09 -18.58
C TYR A 430 8.58 -7.93 -20.08
N PRO A 431 9.11 -6.90 -20.78
CA PRO A 431 8.90 -6.65 -22.21
C PRO A 431 9.22 -7.83 -23.13
N LEU A 432 8.53 -7.90 -24.29
CA LEU A 432 8.63 -9.01 -25.27
C LEU A 432 10.06 -9.34 -25.74
N ARG A 433 10.91 -8.32 -25.87
CA ARG A 433 12.31 -8.47 -26.31
C ARG A 433 13.15 -9.25 -25.29
N GLU A 434 12.84 -9.13 -24.01
CA GLU A 434 13.51 -9.87 -22.94
C GLU A 434 12.95 -11.27 -22.77
N ARG A 435 11.65 -11.50 -23.02
CA ARG A 435 11.11 -12.85 -23.06
C ARG A 435 11.88 -13.76 -24.04
N ILE A 436 12.43 -13.21 -25.11
CA ILE A 436 13.23 -13.93 -26.10
C ILE A 436 14.71 -14.07 -25.69
N SER A 437 15.33 -13.06 -25.05
CA SER A 437 16.72 -13.15 -24.56
C SER A 437 16.86 -13.89 -23.23
N MET A 438 15.81 -13.90 -22.41
CA MET A 438 15.74 -14.62 -21.14
C MET A 438 15.62 -16.13 -21.35
N ILE A 439 15.02 -16.60 -22.44
CA ILE A 439 14.99 -18.04 -22.78
C ILE A 439 16.41 -18.63 -22.95
N SER A 440 17.38 -17.83 -23.42
CA SER A 440 18.77 -18.26 -23.59
C SER A 440 19.66 -17.99 -22.37
N GLN A 441 19.42 -16.92 -21.60
CA GLN A 441 20.20 -16.58 -20.38
C GLN A 441 19.71 -17.29 -19.11
N TRP A 442 18.42 -17.65 -19.01
CA TRP A 442 17.88 -18.30 -17.81
C TRP A 442 18.33 -19.75 -17.67
N LYS A 443 18.63 -20.44 -18.77
CA LYS A 443 19.24 -21.78 -18.70
C LYS A 443 20.68 -21.77 -18.22
N SER A 444 21.38 -20.63 -18.30
CA SER A 444 22.82 -20.54 -18.01
C SER A 444 23.18 -19.77 -16.74
N VAL A 445 22.36 -18.81 -16.27
CA VAL A 445 22.71 -17.93 -15.14
C VAL A 445 21.91 -18.23 -13.85
N PHE A 446 20.68 -18.73 -13.98
CA PHE A 446 19.80 -19.01 -12.85
C PHE A 446 19.23 -20.41 -12.99
N GLY A 447 19.85 -21.39 -12.33
CA GLY A 447 19.33 -22.75 -12.26
C GLY A 447 17.84 -22.77 -11.95
N SER A 448 17.13 -23.76 -12.49
CA SER A 448 15.66 -23.90 -12.57
C SER A 448 14.86 -23.78 -11.27
N ASP A 449 15.50 -23.54 -10.14
CA ASP A 449 14.94 -23.62 -8.80
C ASP A 449 14.74 -22.25 -8.13
N TYR A 450 15.34 -21.17 -8.64
CA TYR A 450 15.27 -19.83 -8.01
C TYR A 450 13.86 -19.24 -7.98
N TYR A 451 12.98 -19.69 -8.89
CA TYR A 451 11.58 -19.25 -9.00
C TYR A 451 10.55 -20.36 -8.77
N ARG A 452 10.98 -21.59 -8.45
CA ARG A 452 10.07 -22.71 -8.16
C ARG A 452 9.51 -22.71 -6.74
N ILE A 453 10.06 -21.86 -5.87
CA ILE A 453 9.52 -21.60 -4.54
C ILE A 453 8.98 -20.17 -4.59
N PRO A 454 7.65 -19.97 -4.62
CA PRO A 454 7.10 -18.62 -4.63
C PRO A 454 7.71 -17.80 -3.48
N LEU A 455 7.93 -16.49 -3.66
CA LEU A 455 8.42 -15.60 -2.59
C LEU A 455 7.60 -15.76 -1.28
N PHE A 456 6.33 -16.18 -1.41
CA PHE A 456 5.38 -16.55 -0.35
C PHE A 456 5.73 -17.81 0.46
N PHE A 457 6.60 -18.71 -0.04
CA PHE A 457 6.94 -19.98 0.62
C PHE A 457 8.25 -19.96 1.41
N ARG A 458 9.02 -18.86 1.40
CA ARG A 458 10.16 -18.76 2.33
C ARG A 458 9.74 -18.68 3.80
N THR A 459 8.47 -18.36 4.07
CA THR A 459 7.93 -18.31 5.43
C THR A 459 7.61 -19.66 6.09
N LYS A 460 8.10 -20.77 5.54
CA LYS A 460 8.25 -21.98 6.33
C LYS A 460 9.56 -22.67 5.97
N TYR A 461 10.55 -22.49 6.85
CA TYR A 461 11.44 -23.58 7.28
C TYR A 461 11.82 -24.56 6.17
N THR A 462 12.48 -24.11 5.10
CA THR A 462 13.29 -25.08 4.38
C THR A 462 14.36 -25.54 5.37
N PRO A 463 14.63 -26.85 5.49
CA PRO A 463 15.73 -27.34 6.32
C PRO A 463 17.05 -26.60 6.05
N GLU A 464 17.21 -26.11 4.83
CA GLU A 464 18.33 -25.30 4.42
C GLU A 464 18.38 -23.89 5.05
N LEU A 465 17.28 -23.15 5.07
CA LEU A 465 17.24 -21.83 5.71
C LEU A 465 17.51 -21.98 7.22
N ASN A 466 17.00 -23.04 7.84
CA ASN A 466 17.38 -23.42 9.20
C ASN A 466 18.87 -23.70 9.34
N GLY A 467 19.47 -24.38 8.37
CA GLY A 467 20.91 -24.59 8.30
C GLY A 467 21.68 -23.28 8.28
N ILE A 468 21.31 -22.35 7.39
CA ILE A 468 21.93 -21.01 7.30
C ILE A 468 21.79 -20.26 8.63
N ILE A 469 20.60 -20.24 9.22
CA ILE A 469 20.38 -19.57 10.51
C ILE A 469 21.16 -20.25 11.65
N SER A 470 21.30 -21.57 11.61
CA SER A 470 22.12 -22.32 12.56
C SER A 470 23.60 -21.97 12.41
N ASP A 471 24.10 -21.88 11.17
CA ASP A 471 25.48 -21.46 10.87
C ASP A 471 25.74 -20.03 11.35
N VAL A 472 24.80 -19.10 11.13
CA VAL A 472 24.89 -17.74 11.70
C VAL A 472 24.97 -17.78 13.22
N ARG A 473 24.15 -18.58 13.89
CA ARG A 473 24.14 -18.71 15.36
C ARG A 473 25.39 -19.41 15.90
N LYS A 474 26.07 -20.23 15.09
CA LYS A 474 27.35 -20.88 15.44
C LYS A 474 28.47 -19.85 15.58
N PHE A 475 28.52 -18.84 14.71
CA PHE A 475 29.63 -17.87 14.66
C PHE A 475 29.31 -16.49 15.24
N ALA A 476 28.04 -16.07 15.27
CA ALA A 476 27.62 -14.77 15.78
C ALA A 476 26.90 -14.89 17.14
N ARG A 477 27.49 -14.33 18.21
CA ARG A 477 26.90 -14.29 19.56
C ARG A 477 25.63 -13.46 19.59
N LYS A 478 24.76 -13.70 20.58
CA LYS A 478 23.39 -13.14 20.65
C LYS A 478 23.27 -11.67 20.22
N ASP A 479 24.11 -10.80 20.76
CA ASP A 479 24.02 -9.33 20.55
C ASP A 479 24.94 -8.81 19.44
N GLU A 480 25.77 -9.67 18.84
CA GLU A 480 26.62 -9.27 17.70
C GLU A 480 25.77 -9.09 16.43
N PRO A 481 25.96 -8.00 15.68
CA PRO A 481 25.27 -7.80 14.41
C PRO A 481 25.83 -8.72 13.32
N ILE A 482 25.10 -8.85 12.21
CA ILE A 482 25.60 -9.49 10.99
C ILE A 482 25.45 -8.52 9.82
N GLN A 483 26.07 -8.78 8.68
CA GLN A 483 25.73 -8.10 7.43
C GLN A 483 25.09 -9.09 6.46
N VAL A 484 24.05 -8.62 5.77
CA VAL A 484 23.49 -9.27 4.59
C VAL A 484 23.82 -8.40 3.39
N TRP A 485 24.56 -8.95 2.44
CA TRP A 485 24.83 -8.36 1.14
C TRP A 485 23.84 -8.91 0.11
N GLY A 486 23.18 -8.00 -0.60
CA GLY A 486 22.09 -8.27 -1.55
C GLY A 486 20.74 -7.79 -1.04
N PHE A 487 19.67 -8.20 -1.73
CA PHE A 487 18.29 -7.89 -1.36
C PHE A 487 17.63 -9.06 -0.63
N MET A 488 18.04 -9.33 0.62
CA MET A 488 17.46 -10.36 1.51
C MET A 488 17.43 -9.96 3.01
N PRO A 489 16.81 -8.82 3.37
CA PRO A 489 16.74 -8.32 4.74
C PRO A 489 16.05 -9.28 5.74
N ASP A 490 15.16 -10.15 5.27
CA ASP A 490 14.44 -11.14 6.09
C ASP A 490 15.37 -12.04 6.90
N LEU A 491 16.60 -12.30 6.42
CA LEU A 491 17.63 -13.04 7.14
C LEU A 491 18.00 -12.42 8.49
N TYR A 492 17.98 -11.08 8.63
CA TYR A 492 18.19 -10.43 9.93
C TYR A 492 17.11 -10.83 10.95
N LEU A 493 15.85 -10.84 10.50
CA LEU A 493 14.71 -11.15 11.36
C LEU A 493 14.69 -12.62 11.76
N LEU A 494 14.99 -13.52 10.82
CA LEU A 494 15.06 -14.96 11.03
C LEU A 494 16.25 -15.35 11.94
N ALA A 495 17.40 -14.70 11.74
CA ALA A 495 18.57 -14.91 12.58
C ALA A 495 18.42 -14.29 13.98
N GLY A 496 17.50 -13.34 14.15
CA GLY A 496 17.36 -12.54 15.37
C GLY A 496 18.53 -11.57 15.55
N LYS A 497 19.08 -11.05 14.46
CA LYS A 497 20.28 -10.20 14.42
C LYS A 497 19.96 -8.78 13.96
N LYS A 498 20.77 -7.84 14.42
CA LYS A 498 20.76 -6.46 13.89
C LYS A 498 21.68 -6.37 12.65
N PRO A 499 21.37 -5.46 11.71
CA PRO A 499 22.31 -5.07 10.65
C PRO A 499 23.60 -4.49 11.24
N ALA A 500 24.73 -4.84 10.63
CA ALA A 500 26.06 -4.36 11.03
C ALA A 500 26.38 -2.98 10.45
N SER A 501 25.73 -2.61 9.35
CA SER A 501 25.81 -1.28 8.76
C SER A 501 24.45 -0.59 8.71
N ARG A 502 24.45 0.69 8.33
CA ARG A 502 23.22 1.41 8.01
C ARG A 502 22.49 0.81 6.80
N PHE A 503 23.14 0.02 5.97
CA PHE A 503 22.53 -0.56 4.78
C PHE A 503 21.88 -1.91 5.11
N ILE A 504 20.58 -1.84 5.39
CA ILE A 504 19.73 -3.02 5.66
C ILE A 504 19.41 -3.82 4.38
N TYR A 505 19.69 -3.23 3.22
CA TYR A 505 19.81 -3.87 1.91
C TYR A 505 20.81 -3.07 1.05
N THR A 506 21.43 -3.70 0.04
CA THR A 506 22.61 -3.11 -0.65
C THR A 506 22.36 -2.67 -2.10
N THR A 507 21.12 -2.74 -2.59
CA THR A 507 20.73 -2.20 -3.91
C THR A 507 21.12 -0.72 -4.15
N PRO A 508 21.13 0.18 -3.15
CA PRO A 508 21.59 1.57 -3.32
C PRO A 508 23.10 1.72 -3.50
N ILE A 509 23.84 0.61 -3.37
CA ILE A 509 25.30 0.53 -3.44
C ILE A 509 25.71 -0.19 -4.73
N SER A 510 25.10 -1.35 -4.99
CA SER A 510 25.36 -2.15 -6.19
C SER A 510 24.83 -1.45 -7.45
N GLY A 511 23.78 -0.64 -7.31
CA GLY A 511 23.08 -0.02 -8.44
C GLY A 511 22.10 -0.96 -9.15
N ASP A 512 22.00 -2.21 -8.70
CA ASP A 512 20.98 -3.17 -9.12
C ASP A 512 19.72 -2.96 -8.26
N PHE A 513 18.95 -1.93 -8.60
CA PHE A 513 17.60 -1.82 -8.08
C PHE A 513 16.76 -2.95 -8.69
N VAL A 514 16.13 -3.77 -7.84
CA VAL A 514 15.17 -4.79 -8.27
C VAL A 514 14.13 -4.13 -9.18
N GLY A 515 14.00 -4.63 -10.42
CA GLY A 515 13.18 -4.03 -11.48
C GLY A 515 13.95 -3.25 -12.56
N LEU A 516 15.24 -2.96 -12.35
CA LEU A 516 16.13 -2.31 -13.33
C LEU A 516 17.18 -3.28 -13.92
N SER A 517 17.24 -4.52 -13.44
CA SER A 517 18.39 -5.42 -13.62
C SER A 517 18.66 -5.87 -15.06
N ASN A 518 17.72 -5.75 -16.00
CA ASN A 518 17.98 -6.05 -17.43
C ASN A 518 17.48 -4.99 -18.43
N LEU A 519 16.37 -4.28 -18.13
CA LEU A 519 15.72 -3.41 -19.12
C LEU A 519 16.37 -2.05 -19.34
N TYR A 520 17.05 -1.52 -18.32
CA TYR A 520 17.51 -0.14 -18.34
C TYR A 520 18.87 0.00 -17.66
N ARG A 521 19.87 -0.78 -18.11
CA ARG A 521 21.28 -0.37 -17.99
C ARG A 521 21.55 0.88 -18.84
N ARG A 522 20.81 1.97 -18.60
CA ARG A 522 21.35 3.30 -18.85
C ARG A 522 22.54 3.43 -17.93
N LYS A 523 23.66 3.92 -18.46
CA LYS A 523 24.79 4.30 -17.61
C LYS A 523 24.21 5.19 -16.52
N PRO A 524 24.46 4.90 -15.23
CA PRO A 524 23.97 5.74 -14.14
C PRO A 524 24.36 7.18 -14.44
N THR A 525 23.42 8.11 -14.20
CA THR A 525 23.73 9.54 -14.35
C THR A 525 24.94 9.88 -13.47
N PRO A 526 25.72 10.92 -13.80
CA PRO A 526 26.86 11.33 -12.97
C PRO A 526 26.48 11.45 -11.49
N GLU A 527 25.30 12.00 -11.19
CA GLU A 527 24.78 12.16 -9.84
C GLU A 527 24.55 10.81 -9.13
N LEU A 528 24.02 9.80 -9.83
CA LEU A 528 23.85 8.46 -9.25
C LEU A 528 25.18 7.76 -9.01
N LYS A 529 26.19 7.99 -9.86
CA LYS A 529 27.53 7.44 -9.63
C LYS A 529 28.14 8.00 -8.35
N ASP A 530 28.03 9.30 -8.14
CA ASP A 530 28.55 9.96 -6.93
C ASP A 530 27.83 9.47 -5.67
N ILE A 531 26.51 9.26 -5.76
CA ILE A 531 25.72 8.68 -4.66
C ILE A 531 26.17 7.26 -4.34
N HIS A 532 26.32 6.41 -5.37
CA HIS A 532 26.79 5.04 -5.16
C HIS A 532 28.19 5.04 -4.55
N ALA A 533 29.12 5.86 -5.03
CA ALA A 533 30.46 5.98 -4.47
C ALA A 533 30.42 6.35 -2.98
N ARG A 534 29.63 7.37 -2.61
CA ARG A 534 29.44 7.75 -1.20
C ARG A 534 28.88 6.61 -0.36
N HIS A 535 27.90 5.86 -0.88
CA HIS A 535 27.32 4.73 -0.16
C HIS A 535 28.32 3.56 0.02
N ARG A 536 29.24 3.35 -0.94
CA ARG A 536 30.32 2.35 -0.81
C ARG A 536 31.24 2.70 0.35
N ASP A 537 31.70 3.94 0.42
CA ASP A 537 32.57 4.42 1.49
C ASP A 537 31.89 4.27 2.86
N GLN A 538 30.60 4.63 2.93
CA GLN A 538 29.80 4.46 4.15
C GLN A 538 29.66 2.99 4.56
N LEU A 539 29.42 2.08 3.61
CA LEU A 539 29.32 0.66 3.91
C LEU A 539 30.64 0.13 4.48
N ILE A 540 31.77 0.40 3.82
CA ILE A 540 33.07 -0.08 4.28
C ILE A 540 33.41 0.50 5.65
N SER A 541 33.16 1.80 5.87
CA SER A 541 33.35 2.42 7.18
C SER A 541 32.50 1.75 8.27
N ASP A 542 31.23 1.48 7.99
CA ASP A 542 30.33 0.82 8.95
C ASP A 542 30.77 -0.63 9.24
N LEU A 543 31.22 -1.37 8.21
CA LEU A 543 31.71 -2.75 8.35
C LEU A 543 33.04 -2.81 9.11
N GLN A 544 33.94 -1.87 8.90
CA GLN A 544 35.18 -1.76 9.68
C GLN A 544 34.91 -1.44 11.15
N ALA A 545 33.95 -0.54 11.43
CA ALA A 545 33.59 -0.15 12.79
C ALA A 545 32.85 -1.27 13.55
N SER A 546 31.93 -1.96 12.89
CA SER A 546 31.13 -3.03 13.50
C SER A 546 31.81 -4.40 13.49
N ALA A 547 32.68 -4.64 12.51
CA ALA A 547 33.40 -5.89 12.25
C ALA A 547 32.50 -7.12 12.47
N PRO A 548 31.41 -7.30 11.71
CA PRO A 548 30.46 -8.37 11.99
C PRO A 548 31.17 -9.74 11.93
N PRO A 549 30.85 -10.70 12.81
CA PRO A 549 31.42 -12.04 12.73
C PRO A 549 31.00 -12.80 11.46
N VAL A 550 29.84 -12.45 10.88
CA VAL A 550 29.25 -13.15 9.73
C VAL A 550 28.73 -12.14 8.71
N ILE A 551 29.05 -12.40 7.44
CA ILE A 551 28.48 -11.74 6.28
C ILE A 551 27.79 -12.79 5.41
N LEU A 552 26.52 -12.58 5.10
CA LEU A 552 25.73 -13.42 4.21
C LEU A 552 25.64 -12.73 2.85
N ALA A 553 26.27 -13.28 1.81
CA ALA A 553 26.14 -12.77 0.46
C ALA A 553 25.07 -13.56 -0.29
N THR A 554 23.98 -12.89 -0.64
CA THR A 554 22.83 -13.48 -1.36
C THR A 554 22.85 -13.16 -2.85
N GLU A 555 23.76 -12.28 -3.27
CA GLU A 555 24.05 -11.94 -4.65
C GLU A 555 25.58 -12.04 -4.83
N ASN A 556 26.05 -13.08 -5.52
CA ASN A 556 27.47 -13.40 -5.61
C ASN A 556 28.14 -12.88 -6.90
N TYR A 557 27.49 -11.95 -7.61
CA TYR A 557 28.03 -11.42 -8.86
C TYR A 557 29.04 -10.30 -8.59
N ILE A 558 30.24 -10.46 -9.14
CA ILE A 558 31.28 -9.43 -9.15
C ILE A 558 31.06 -8.53 -10.36
N THR A 559 30.80 -7.25 -10.10
CA THR A 559 30.73 -6.21 -11.11
C THR A 559 31.73 -5.11 -10.75
N PRO A 560 32.12 -4.22 -11.69
CA PRO A 560 32.94 -3.05 -11.34
C PRO A 560 32.32 -2.17 -10.25
N GLN A 561 31.01 -2.28 -10.02
CA GLN A 561 30.30 -1.56 -8.97
C GLN A 561 30.39 -2.25 -7.60
N THR A 562 30.68 -3.54 -7.55
CA THR A 562 30.68 -4.37 -6.33
C THR A 562 32.07 -4.90 -5.98
N GLU A 563 33.07 -4.74 -6.85
CA GLU A 563 34.46 -5.17 -6.65
C GLU A 563 35.05 -4.76 -5.29
N PHE A 564 34.85 -3.51 -4.90
CA PHE A 564 35.29 -2.97 -3.59
C PHE A 564 34.82 -3.82 -2.39
N PHE A 565 33.61 -4.38 -2.46
CA PHE A 565 33.05 -5.19 -1.39
C PHE A 565 33.71 -6.57 -1.37
N TRP A 566 33.97 -7.16 -2.53
CA TRP A 566 34.64 -8.45 -2.64
C TRP A 566 36.11 -8.37 -2.21
N GLU A 567 36.81 -7.28 -2.52
CA GLU A 567 38.16 -7.00 -2.00
C GLU A 567 38.16 -6.92 -0.47
N TYR A 568 37.21 -6.18 0.11
CA TYR A 568 37.05 -6.13 1.57
C TYR A 568 36.74 -7.51 2.17
N LEU A 569 35.85 -8.26 1.51
CA LEU A 569 35.41 -9.57 1.98
C LEU A 569 36.56 -10.57 1.99
N THR A 570 37.35 -10.67 0.92
CA THR A 570 38.50 -11.60 0.83
C THR A 570 39.64 -11.21 1.76
N ALA A 571 39.82 -9.91 2.05
CA ALA A 571 40.84 -9.46 2.98
C ALA A 571 40.55 -9.82 4.45
N HIS A 572 39.27 -9.90 4.85
CA HIS A 572 38.88 -9.98 6.26
C HIS A 572 38.06 -11.22 6.63
N TYR A 573 37.48 -11.89 5.64
CA TYR A 573 36.56 -13.01 5.82
C TYR A 573 36.95 -14.17 4.93
N SER A 574 36.53 -15.35 5.38
CA SER A 574 36.71 -16.59 4.66
C SER A 574 35.35 -17.19 4.35
N LEU A 575 35.22 -17.74 3.14
CA LEU A 575 34.04 -18.50 2.77
C LEU A 575 33.96 -19.76 3.64
N TYR A 576 32.90 -19.86 4.44
CA TYR A 576 32.61 -21.06 5.22
C TYR A 576 31.85 -22.08 4.39
N ARG A 577 30.83 -21.64 3.64
CA ARG A 577 29.97 -22.51 2.84
C ARG A 577 29.16 -21.75 1.79
N HIS A 578 28.96 -22.37 0.63
CA HIS A 578 27.87 -22.03 -0.29
C HIS A 578 26.63 -22.89 0.00
N ALA A 579 25.49 -22.26 0.29
CA ALA A 579 24.20 -22.91 0.42
C ALA A 579 23.53 -23.05 -0.96
N SER A 580 22.70 -24.09 -1.16
CA SER A 580 21.97 -24.36 -2.41
C SER A 580 20.99 -23.24 -2.81
N MET A 581 20.59 -22.35 -1.89
CA MET A 581 19.85 -21.12 -2.15
C MET A 581 20.71 -19.98 -2.74
N GLN A 582 21.93 -20.27 -3.22
CA GLN A 582 22.90 -19.28 -3.70
C GLN A 582 23.33 -18.27 -2.63
N ILE A 583 23.22 -18.64 -1.36
CA ILE A 583 23.66 -17.81 -0.24
C ILE A 583 25.03 -18.29 0.20
N SER A 584 26.01 -17.40 0.14
CA SER A 584 27.37 -17.65 0.57
C SER A 584 27.56 -17.11 1.98
N ILE A 585 28.03 -17.96 2.89
CA ILE A 585 28.28 -17.61 4.28
C ILE A 585 29.76 -17.31 4.43
N TYR A 586 30.09 -16.06 4.71
CA TYR A 586 31.44 -15.60 5.00
C TYR A 586 31.57 -15.34 6.49
N VAL A 587 32.63 -15.86 7.09
CA VAL A 587 32.90 -15.71 8.52
C VAL A 587 34.24 -15.02 8.70
N ARG A 588 34.29 -14.11 9.67
CA ARG A 588 35.50 -13.32 9.95
C ARG A 588 36.66 -14.27 10.29
N ASN A 589 37.85 -13.98 9.78
CA ASN A 589 38.98 -14.92 9.81
C ASN A 589 39.36 -15.39 11.23
N ASP A 590 39.26 -14.50 12.21
CA ASP A 590 39.48 -14.82 13.63
C ASP A 590 38.43 -15.78 14.20
N ARG A 591 37.15 -15.62 13.83
CA ARG A 591 36.05 -16.47 14.28
C ARG A 591 36.11 -17.88 13.69
N ILE A 592 36.60 -18.05 12.47
CA ILE A 592 36.82 -19.37 11.88
C ILE A 592 37.94 -20.11 12.62
N ALA A 593 39.04 -19.41 12.93
CA ALA A 593 40.18 -19.99 13.64
C ALA A 593 39.79 -20.47 15.06
N GLU A 594 38.95 -19.71 15.77
CA GLU A 594 38.39 -20.09 17.09
C GLU A 594 37.63 -21.44 17.08
N GLN A 595 37.12 -21.88 15.92
CA GLN A 595 36.30 -23.09 15.77
C GLN A 595 37.09 -24.31 15.25
N GLY A 596 38.41 -24.20 15.07
CA GLY A 596 39.27 -25.32 14.68
C GLY A 596 39.08 -25.81 13.25
N HIS A 597 38.49 -25.00 12.36
CA HIS A 597 38.47 -25.29 10.92
C HIS A 597 39.73 -24.70 10.26
N THR A 598 40.71 -25.56 10.00
CA THR A 598 41.87 -25.24 9.15
C THR A 598 41.46 -25.26 7.69
N HIS A 599 41.80 -24.18 6.95
CA HIS A 599 41.48 -23.99 5.54
C HIS A 599 42.15 -25.01 4.61
N ASP A 600 41.40 -25.42 3.58
CA ASP A 600 41.93 -25.90 2.30
C ASP A 600 41.68 -24.77 1.26
N CYS A 601 42.69 -23.94 1.01
CA CYS A 601 42.63 -22.76 0.15
C CYS A 601 42.64 -23.08 -1.37
N SER A 602 41.94 -24.13 -1.82
CA SER A 602 42.06 -24.66 -3.18
C SER A 602 40.82 -24.50 -4.07
N LEU A 603 39.93 -23.54 -3.78
CA LEU A 603 38.77 -23.22 -4.63
C LEU A 603 38.63 -21.71 -4.90
N HIS A 604 39.65 -21.11 -5.49
CA HIS A 604 39.53 -19.84 -6.21
C HIS A 604 39.86 -20.05 -7.68
N HIS A 605 38.83 -20.43 -8.46
CA HIS A 605 38.63 -20.08 -9.87
C HIS A 605 37.39 -20.83 -10.34
N HIS A 606 36.24 -20.15 -10.40
CA HIS A 606 35.23 -20.30 -11.45
C HIS A 606 34.18 -19.19 -11.38
#